data_AF-A0A944UGR1-F1
#
_entry.id   AF-A0A944UGR1-F1
#
_cell.length_a   1.000
_cell.length_b   1.000
_cell.length_c   1.000
_cell.angle_alpha   90.00
_cell.angle_beta   90.00
_cell.angle_gamma   90.00
#
_symmetry.space_group_name_H-M   'P 1'
#
loop_
_entity.id
_entity.type
_entity.pdbx_description
1 polymer ?
#
loop_
_entity_poly.entity_id
_entity_poly.type
_entity_poly.pdbx_seq_one_letter_code
_entity_poly.pdbx_strand_id
1 'polypeptide(L)'
;MNIDRLIDRIEKALREEGTTDPVFHALAKEYAKFRTQIDERLEHCVTLIRSGKDFAARELAEQPPDVLTLMEKLSFANDGKWRNLCDEKSLYIGPTWADEHVDLLNGLYDKEITEDSPLFREYRTAARSRDQEKTFKILKMILKANPDHGAAKRHFGQLSVKILEDKIKELSTLISSGREAEFLDLMVDIEDTDWVVQPKGDEWENALAVREGVERRNAKARLEQILVEIASFRAADDWKGSLALIGEFFNLAQEHTLEGELAADDINVYNEYKEWAEELADEAKLEKELEGMVTRFKNRLAEMHQGEAQGGKTLEVYLEEQNELRKFRQDFQDVGKSLSAEIMMDLQKAEAHVKNRLVRLRGRTKRIWMAAV
;
A
#
# COMPACT_ATOMS: atom_id res chain seq x y z
N MET A 1 2.32 5.15 -10.42
CA MET A 1 1.87 3.85 -9.85
C MET A 1 3.08 3.26 -9.14
N ASN A 2 3.05 3.20 -7.80
CA ASN A 2 4.25 2.92 -6.99
C ASN A 2 4.25 1.45 -6.53
N ILE A 3 5.27 0.70 -6.93
CA ILE A 3 5.44 -0.72 -6.61
C ILE A 3 5.65 -0.97 -5.11
N ASP A 4 6.32 -0.04 -4.42
CA ASP A 4 6.57 -0.14 -2.97
C ASP A 4 5.25 -0.04 -2.20
N ARG A 5 4.38 0.89 -2.61
CA ARG A 5 3.03 1.03 -2.04
C ARG A 5 2.16 -0.22 -2.26
N LEU A 6 2.35 -0.94 -3.38
CA LEU A 6 1.65 -2.20 -3.60
C LEU A 6 2.16 -3.28 -2.63
N ILE A 7 3.49 -3.41 -2.51
CA ILE A 7 4.12 -4.40 -1.62
C ILE A 7 3.64 -4.16 -0.17
N ASP A 8 3.65 -2.92 0.31
CA ASP A 8 3.16 -2.57 1.65
C ASP A 8 1.71 -3.01 1.88
N ARG A 9 0.85 -2.82 0.87
CA ARG A 9 -0.57 -3.23 0.93
C ARG A 9 -0.72 -4.76 0.95
N ILE A 10 0.09 -5.48 0.18
CA ILE A 10 0.13 -6.95 0.20
C ILE A 10 0.59 -7.44 1.58
N GLU A 11 1.68 -6.89 2.12
CA GLU A 11 2.20 -7.28 3.43
C GLU A 11 1.23 -6.96 4.57
N LYS A 12 0.47 -5.88 4.45
CA LYS A 12 -0.61 -5.55 5.39
C LYS A 12 -1.75 -6.56 5.29
N ALA A 13 -2.22 -6.87 4.08
CA ALA A 13 -3.28 -7.85 3.83
C ALA A 13 -2.92 -9.26 4.34
N LEU A 14 -1.65 -9.65 4.26
CA LEU A 14 -1.16 -10.94 4.79
C LEU A 14 -1.11 -10.99 6.32
N ARG A 15 -1.00 -9.85 7.00
CA ARG A 15 -0.95 -9.76 8.48
C ARG A 15 -2.35 -9.68 9.10
N GLU A 16 -3.31 -9.11 8.39
CA GLU A 16 -4.67 -8.91 8.88
C GLU A 16 -5.53 -10.16 8.68
N GLU A 17 -5.87 -10.84 9.78
CA GLU A 17 -6.74 -12.04 9.79
C GLU A 17 -8.18 -11.76 9.28
N GLY A 18 -8.56 -10.48 9.11
CA GLY A 18 -9.87 -10.05 8.62
C GLY A 18 -9.92 -9.57 7.16
N THR A 19 -8.84 -9.75 6.39
CA THR A 19 -8.80 -9.31 4.98
C THR A 19 -9.82 -10.09 4.13
N THR A 20 -10.63 -9.36 3.36
CA THR A 20 -11.70 -9.95 2.55
C THR A 20 -11.20 -10.39 1.15
N ASP A 21 -11.88 -11.37 0.55
CA ASP A 21 -11.53 -11.88 -0.78
C ASP A 21 -11.47 -10.81 -1.88
N PRO A 22 -12.38 -9.81 -1.96
CA PRO A 22 -12.28 -8.73 -2.94
C PRO A 22 -10.97 -7.93 -2.85
N VAL A 23 -10.43 -7.75 -1.64
CA VAL A 23 -9.14 -7.05 -1.44
C VAL A 23 -8.01 -7.90 -2.00
N PHE A 24 -8.01 -9.20 -1.76
CA PHE A 24 -7.03 -10.12 -2.34
C PHE A 24 -7.09 -10.14 -3.87
N HIS A 25 -8.28 -10.17 -4.46
CA HIS A 25 -8.47 -10.08 -5.91
C HIS A 25 -7.88 -8.78 -6.51
N ALA A 26 -8.14 -7.63 -5.85
CA ALA A 26 -7.64 -6.35 -6.31
C ALA A 26 -6.11 -6.29 -6.26
N LEU A 27 -5.51 -6.76 -5.16
CA LEU A 27 -4.06 -6.81 -4.98
C LEU A 27 -3.40 -7.80 -5.96
N ALA A 28 -3.98 -8.97 -6.16
CA ALA A 28 -3.48 -9.97 -7.12
C ALA A 28 -3.49 -9.42 -8.55
N LYS A 29 -4.55 -8.69 -8.93
CA LYS A 29 -4.64 -8.03 -10.24
C LYS A 29 -3.56 -6.95 -10.43
N GLU A 30 -3.32 -6.12 -9.41
CA GLU A 30 -2.30 -5.08 -9.47
C GLU A 30 -0.87 -5.67 -9.53
N TYR A 31 -0.63 -6.71 -8.73
CA TYR A 31 0.62 -7.48 -8.73
C TYR A 31 0.86 -8.17 -10.09
N ALA A 32 -0.18 -8.81 -10.66
CA ALA A 32 -0.12 -9.43 -11.98
C ALA A 32 0.22 -8.41 -13.08
N LYS A 33 -0.28 -7.18 -12.98
CA LYS A 33 0.02 -6.10 -13.92
C LYS A 33 1.51 -5.76 -13.90
N PHE A 34 2.12 -5.58 -12.73
CA PHE A 34 3.56 -5.33 -12.64
C PHE A 34 4.39 -6.50 -13.18
N ARG A 35 4.02 -7.75 -12.85
CA ARG A 35 4.74 -8.92 -13.35
C ARG A 35 4.67 -9.06 -14.86
N THR A 36 3.51 -8.78 -15.45
CA THR A 36 3.33 -8.78 -16.91
C THR A 36 4.19 -7.70 -17.57
N GLN A 37 4.21 -6.49 -17.02
CA GLN A 37 5.06 -5.40 -17.55
C GLN A 37 6.55 -5.73 -17.50
N ILE A 38 7.00 -6.35 -16.41
CA ILE A 38 8.39 -6.80 -16.26
C ILE A 38 8.70 -7.91 -17.26
N ASP A 39 7.80 -8.89 -17.41
CA ASP A 39 7.95 -10.02 -18.32
C ASP A 39 8.03 -9.56 -19.78
N GLU A 40 7.11 -8.71 -20.23
CA GLU A 40 7.12 -8.12 -21.58
C GLU A 40 8.43 -7.35 -21.86
N ARG A 41 8.90 -6.59 -20.87
CA ARG A 41 10.17 -5.84 -20.98
C ARG A 41 11.36 -6.80 -21.05
N LEU A 42 11.37 -7.85 -20.23
CA LEU A 42 12.41 -8.87 -20.21
C LEU A 42 12.45 -9.66 -21.53
N GLU A 43 11.30 -10.07 -22.07
CA GLU A 43 11.18 -10.73 -23.37
C GLU A 43 11.72 -9.85 -24.51
N HIS A 44 11.43 -8.55 -24.47
CA HIS A 44 11.94 -7.62 -25.46
C HIS A 44 13.45 -7.43 -25.33
N CYS A 45 13.99 -7.35 -24.10
CA CYS A 45 15.44 -7.37 -23.86
C CYS A 45 16.08 -8.64 -24.46
N VAL A 46 15.52 -9.81 -24.19
CA VAL A 46 16.00 -11.10 -24.72
C VAL A 46 15.98 -11.13 -26.24
N THR A 47 14.90 -10.62 -26.86
CA THR A 47 14.79 -10.51 -28.32
C THR A 47 15.91 -9.64 -28.90
N LEU A 48 16.20 -8.51 -28.26
CA LEU A 48 17.29 -7.62 -28.65
C LEU A 48 18.66 -8.30 -28.50
N ILE A 49 18.92 -8.99 -27.38
CA ILE A 49 20.17 -9.74 -27.15
C ILE A 49 20.36 -10.82 -28.23
N ARG A 50 19.32 -11.63 -28.50
CA ARG A 50 19.37 -12.69 -29.53
C ARG A 50 19.62 -12.12 -30.93
N SER A 51 19.19 -10.89 -31.20
CA SER A 51 19.45 -10.19 -32.46
C SER A 51 20.82 -9.49 -32.54
N GLY A 52 21.67 -9.65 -31.51
CA GLY A 52 22.98 -9.01 -31.42
C GLY A 52 22.93 -7.52 -31.10
N LYS A 53 21.77 -7.00 -30.66
CA LYS A 53 21.55 -5.60 -30.29
C LYS A 53 21.73 -5.38 -28.79
N ASP A 54 22.86 -5.84 -28.26
CA ASP A 54 23.24 -5.79 -26.84
C ASP A 54 23.09 -4.39 -26.22
N PHE A 55 23.44 -3.34 -26.98
CA PHE A 55 23.27 -1.96 -26.51
C PHE A 55 21.79 -1.59 -26.28
N ALA A 56 20.93 -1.85 -27.26
CA ALA A 56 19.51 -1.53 -27.17
C ALA A 56 18.83 -2.36 -26.08
N ALA A 57 19.27 -3.61 -25.88
CA ALA A 57 18.80 -4.45 -24.78
C ALA A 57 19.15 -3.84 -23.41
N ARG A 58 20.41 -3.42 -23.22
CA ARG A 58 20.82 -2.74 -21.97
C ARG A 58 20.08 -1.42 -21.76
N GLU A 59 19.93 -0.61 -22.81
CA GLU A 59 19.20 0.66 -22.72
C GLU A 59 17.73 0.42 -22.31
N LEU A 60 17.08 -0.58 -22.91
CA LEU A 60 15.72 -0.97 -22.53
C LEU A 60 15.65 -1.50 -21.09
N ALA A 61 16.63 -2.29 -20.64
CA ALA A 61 16.68 -2.83 -19.28
C ALA A 61 16.92 -1.76 -18.20
N GLU A 62 17.60 -0.66 -18.54
CA GLU A 62 17.98 0.43 -17.62
C GLU A 62 16.98 1.61 -17.57
N GLN A 63 15.90 1.61 -18.37
CA GLN A 63 14.84 2.62 -18.22
C GLN A 63 14.31 2.64 -16.78
N PRO A 64 14.11 3.81 -16.15
CA PRO A 64 13.72 3.87 -14.76
C PRO A 64 12.25 3.42 -14.54
N PRO A 65 11.95 2.66 -13.47
CA PRO A 65 12.90 1.90 -12.64
C PRO A 65 13.47 0.72 -13.43
N ASP A 66 14.76 0.39 -13.25
CA ASP A 66 15.39 -0.68 -14.04
C ASP A 66 14.74 -2.05 -13.79
N VAL A 67 14.78 -2.91 -14.81
CA VAL A 67 14.00 -4.16 -14.80
C VAL A 67 14.44 -5.12 -13.70
N LEU A 68 15.74 -5.16 -13.37
CA LEU A 68 16.27 -6.05 -12.33
C LEU A 68 15.88 -5.55 -10.93
N THR A 69 15.94 -4.24 -10.68
CA THR A 69 15.42 -3.66 -9.43
C THR A 69 13.91 -3.86 -9.29
N LEU A 70 13.12 -3.75 -10.37
CA LEU A 70 11.69 -4.08 -10.32
C LEU A 70 11.44 -5.55 -9.94
N MET A 71 12.24 -6.46 -10.50
CA MET A 71 12.17 -7.89 -10.17
C MET A 71 12.56 -8.18 -8.72
N GLU A 72 13.61 -7.52 -8.24
CA GLU A 72 14.08 -7.62 -6.85
C GLU A 72 13.00 -7.14 -5.87
N LYS A 73 12.36 -5.99 -6.15
CA LYS A 73 11.28 -5.46 -5.33
C LYS A 73 10.10 -6.43 -5.21
N LEU A 74 9.69 -7.07 -6.30
CA LEU A 74 8.61 -8.08 -6.26
C LEU A 74 9.04 -9.41 -5.64
N SER A 75 10.34 -9.62 -5.41
CA SER A 75 10.89 -10.75 -4.65
C SER A 75 11.01 -10.42 -3.16
N PHE A 76 10.02 -9.69 -2.62
CA PHE A 76 9.99 -9.27 -1.22
C PHE A 76 9.87 -10.45 -0.23
N ALA A 77 10.18 -10.21 1.04
CA ALA A 77 10.31 -11.26 2.06
C ALA A 77 9.10 -12.19 2.19
N ASN A 78 7.88 -11.67 1.95
CA ASN A 78 6.65 -12.45 2.03
C ASN A 78 6.09 -12.87 0.66
N ASP A 79 6.84 -12.74 -0.44
CA ASP A 79 6.38 -13.12 -1.79
C ASP A 79 5.95 -14.60 -1.85
N GLY A 80 6.72 -15.51 -1.24
CA GLY A 80 6.36 -16.92 -1.19
C GLY A 80 5.01 -17.19 -0.48
N LYS A 81 4.74 -16.46 0.62
CA LYS A 81 3.45 -16.57 1.33
C LYS A 81 2.31 -15.99 0.50
N TRP A 82 2.55 -14.86 -0.16
CA TRP A 82 1.58 -14.23 -1.06
C TRP A 82 1.18 -15.16 -2.21
N ARG A 83 2.17 -15.76 -2.87
CA ARG A 83 1.96 -16.72 -3.97
C ARG A 83 1.15 -17.92 -3.53
N ASN A 84 1.49 -18.53 -2.39
CA ASN A 84 0.76 -19.68 -1.85
C ASN A 84 -0.70 -19.33 -1.55
N LEU A 85 -0.95 -18.18 -0.90
CA LEU A 85 -2.30 -17.71 -0.62
C LEU A 85 -3.12 -17.48 -1.90
N CYS A 86 -2.49 -16.88 -2.92
CA CYS A 86 -3.12 -16.67 -4.20
C CYS A 86 -3.44 -17.99 -4.91
N ASP A 87 -2.55 -18.98 -4.81
CA ASP A 87 -2.77 -20.31 -5.38
C ASP A 87 -3.94 -21.03 -4.69
N GLU A 88 -3.97 -21.03 -3.34
CA GLU A 88 -5.08 -21.56 -2.54
C GLU A 88 -6.43 -20.93 -2.91
N LYS A 89 -6.43 -19.63 -3.23
CA LYS A 89 -7.61 -18.87 -3.65
C LYS A 89 -7.84 -18.85 -5.16
N SER A 90 -7.02 -19.56 -5.95
CA SER A 90 -7.08 -19.58 -7.43
C SER A 90 -7.03 -18.18 -8.08
N LEU A 91 -6.23 -17.28 -7.51
CA LEU A 91 -6.01 -15.92 -7.99
C LEU A 91 -4.84 -15.86 -8.98
N TYR A 92 -5.07 -15.22 -10.13
CA TYR A 92 -4.00 -14.99 -11.10
C TYR A 92 -3.06 -13.87 -10.64
N ILE A 93 -1.76 -14.17 -10.58
CA ILE A 93 -0.71 -13.25 -10.11
C ILE A 93 0.28 -12.85 -11.19
N GLY A 94 -0.01 -13.10 -12.47
CA GLY A 94 0.89 -12.78 -13.58
C GLY A 94 1.82 -13.92 -13.98
N PRO A 95 2.64 -13.71 -15.03
CA PRO A 95 3.58 -14.71 -15.53
C PRO A 95 4.73 -14.95 -14.54
N THR A 96 5.31 -16.16 -14.60
CA THR A 96 6.59 -16.46 -13.96
C THR A 96 7.69 -16.14 -14.96
N TRP A 97 8.63 -15.29 -14.56
CA TRP A 97 9.77 -14.94 -15.40
C TRP A 97 10.63 -16.19 -15.63
N ALA A 98 11.01 -16.42 -16.89
CA ALA A 98 11.86 -17.55 -17.24
C ALA A 98 13.29 -17.30 -16.74
N ASP A 99 13.84 -18.22 -15.94
CA ASP A 99 15.21 -18.13 -15.43
C ASP A 99 16.22 -17.92 -16.57
N GLU A 100 16.03 -18.59 -17.70
CA GLU A 100 16.86 -18.41 -18.92
C GLU A 100 16.88 -16.96 -19.44
N HIS A 101 15.76 -16.25 -19.34
CA HIS A 101 15.66 -14.85 -19.78
C HIS A 101 16.41 -13.92 -18.82
N VAL A 102 16.29 -14.18 -17.52
CA VAL A 102 17.00 -13.47 -16.45
C VAL A 102 18.50 -13.70 -16.57
N ASP A 103 18.92 -14.95 -16.75
CA ASP A 103 20.32 -15.33 -16.95
C ASP A 103 20.91 -14.70 -18.20
N LEU A 104 20.16 -14.63 -19.30
CA LEU A 104 20.63 -13.98 -20.52
C LEU A 104 20.84 -12.47 -20.32
N LEU A 105 19.95 -11.82 -19.56
CA LEU A 105 20.09 -10.41 -19.23
C LEU A 105 21.23 -10.16 -18.23
N ASN A 106 21.39 -10.99 -17.20
CA ASN A 106 22.52 -10.90 -16.26
C ASN A 106 23.86 -11.15 -16.97
N GLY A 107 23.92 -12.17 -17.83
CA GLY A 107 25.08 -12.44 -18.67
C GLY A 107 25.41 -11.30 -19.63
N LEU A 108 24.42 -10.48 -20.02
CA LEU A 108 24.67 -9.24 -20.72
C LEU A 108 25.41 -8.23 -19.83
N TYR A 109 25.13 -8.14 -18.53
CA TYR A 109 25.86 -7.26 -17.61
C TYR A 109 27.26 -7.77 -17.25
N ASP A 110 27.46 -9.09 -17.16
CA ASP A 110 28.75 -9.70 -16.83
C ASP A 110 29.82 -9.57 -17.92
N LYS A 111 29.42 -9.23 -19.15
CA LYS A 111 30.37 -8.98 -20.25
C LYS A 111 31.23 -7.76 -19.94
N GLU A 112 32.55 -7.99 -19.83
CA GLU A 112 33.54 -6.93 -19.74
C GLU A 112 33.36 -5.90 -20.86
N ILE A 113 33.20 -4.64 -20.46
CA ILE A 113 33.05 -3.53 -21.40
C ILE A 113 34.42 -2.94 -21.71
N THR A 114 34.96 -3.32 -22.85
CA THR A 114 36.16 -2.72 -23.43
C THR A 114 35.81 -1.54 -24.36
N GLU A 115 36.81 -0.74 -24.75
CA GLU A 115 36.63 0.42 -25.65
C GLU A 115 36.11 0.05 -27.07
N ASP A 116 36.27 -1.23 -27.45
CA ASP A 116 35.78 -1.78 -28.71
C ASP A 116 34.34 -2.32 -28.61
N SER A 117 33.75 -2.31 -27.43
CA SER A 117 32.38 -2.77 -27.23
C SER A 117 31.36 -1.90 -28.00
N PRO A 118 30.20 -2.48 -28.37
CA PRO A 118 29.10 -1.72 -28.97
C PRO A 118 28.70 -0.48 -28.14
N LEU A 119 28.80 -0.55 -26.82
CA LEU A 119 28.48 0.56 -25.91
C LEU A 119 29.41 1.76 -26.13
N PHE A 120 30.73 1.53 -26.23
CA PHE A 120 31.69 2.60 -26.53
C PHE A 120 31.58 3.13 -27.97
N ARG A 121 31.11 2.31 -28.92
CA ARG A 121 30.80 2.77 -30.29
C ARG A 121 29.59 3.71 -30.31
N GLU A 122 28.53 3.37 -29.58
CA GLU A 122 27.34 4.22 -29.43
C GLU A 122 27.69 5.52 -28.70
N TYR A 123 28.47 5.45 -27.63
CA TYR A 123 29.02 6.63 -26.96
C TYR A 123 29.77 7.55 -27.93
N ARG A 124 30.72 7.00 -28.71
CA ARG A 124 31.47 7.78 -29.71
C ARG A 124 30.58 8.38 -30.78
N THR A 125 29.44 7.77 -31.08
CA THR A 125 28.48 8.24 -32.08
C THR A 125 27.63 9.38 -31.51
N ALA A 126 27.05 9.19 -30.32
CA ALA A 126 26.28 10.21 -29.60
C ALA A 126 27.11 11.46 -29.28
N ALA A 127 28.36 11.26 -28.84
CA ALA A 127 29.29 12.36 -28.58
C ALA A 127 29.62 13.14 -29.86
N ARG A 128 29.74 12.46 -31.01
CA ARG A 128 29.97 13.10 -32.32
C ARG A 128 28.73 13.85 -32.82
N SER A 129 27.53 13.32 -32.60
CA SER A 129 26.27 14.00 -32.95
C SER A 129 25.89 15.10 -31.96
N ARG A 130 26.68 15.32 -30.89
CA ARG A 130 26.43 16.30 -29.82
C ARG A 130 25.09 16.10 -29.11
N ASP A 131 24.60 14.86 -29.08
CA ASP A 131 23.40 14.48 -28.35
C ASP A 131 23.77 14.29 -26.88
N GLN A 132 23.56 15.36 -26.09
CA GLN A 132 24.00 15.42 -24.69
C GLN A 132 23.24 14.43 -23.81
N GLU A 133 21.92 14.32 -23.96
CA GLU A 133 21.11 13.41 -23.15
C GLU A 133 21.45 11.96 -23.44
N LYS A 134 21.55 11.59 -24.73
CA LYS A 134 21.95 10.23 -25.11
C LYS A 134 23.37 9.93 -24.64
N THR A 135 24.29 10.88 -24.77
CA THR A 135 25.66 10.72 -24.29
C THR A 135 25.71 10.53 -22.77
N PHE A 136 24.91 11.28 -22.01
CA PHE A 136 24.80 11.16 -20.56
C PHE A 136 24.30 9.78 -20.13
N LYS A 137 23.21 9.30 -20.75
CA LYS A 137 22.66 7.95 -20.49
C LYS A 137 23.69 6.85 -20.78
N ILE A 138 24.36 6.92 -21.93
CA ILE A 138 25.38 5.92 -22.29
C ILE A 138 26.57 5.95 -21.33
N LEU A 139 27.04 7.13 -20.93
CA LEU A 139 28.13 7.28 -19.96
C LEU A 139 27.76 6.71 -18.58
N LYS A 140 26.52 6.90 -18.12
CA LYS A 140 26.02 6.28 -16.88
C LYS A 140 26.10 4.75 -16.98
N MET A 141 25.69 4.17 -18.11
CA MET A 141 25.78 2.72 -18.36
C MET A 141 27.24 2.22 -18.39
N ILE A 142 28.14 2.97 -19.04
CA ILE A 142 29.58 2.63 -19.07
C ILE A 142 30.15 2.61 -17.65
N LEU A 143 29.84 3.61 -16.83
CA LEU A 143 30.37 3.73 -15.47
C LEU A 143 29.75 2.72 -14.49
N LYS A 144 28.51 2.26 -14.72
CA LYS A 144 27.92 1.16 -13.94
C LYS A 144 28.70 -0.15 -14.15
N ALA A 145 29.16 -0.40 -15.37
CA ALA A 145 29.91 -1.60 -15.71
C ALA A 145 31.43 -1.48 -15.52
N ASN A 146 31.99 -0.27 -15.65
CA ASN A 146 33.40 0.01 -15.43
C ASN A 146 33.57 1.33 -14.62
N PRO A 147 33.40 1.27 -13.29
CA PRO A 147 33.41 2.45 -12.42
C PRO A 147 34.73 3.24 -12.43
N ASP A 148 35.85 2.56 -12.69
CA ASP A 148 37.20 3.14 -12.64
C ASP A 148 37.66 3.72 -13.98
N HIS A 149 36.80 3.71 -15.01
CA HIS A 149 37.14 4.23 -16.32
C HIS A 149 37.29 5.78 -16.30
N GLY A 150 38.52 6.25 -16.11
CA GLY A 150 38.83 7.67 -15.86
C GLY A 150 38.29 8.66 -16.91
N ALA A 151 38.38 8.36 -18.20
CA ALA A 151 37.92 9.28 -19.25
C ALA A 151 36.38 9.41 -19.30
N ALA A 152 35.66 8.29 -19.27
CA ALA A 152 34.21 8.25 -19.12
C ALA A 152 33.74 8.98 -17.85
N LYS A 153 34.41 8.76 -16.71
CA LYS A 153 34.09 9.42 -15.43
C LYS A 153 34.22 10.93 -15.54
N ARG A 154 35.30 11.42 -16.15
CA ARG A 154 35.53 12.85 -16.38
C ARG A 154 34.47 13.46 -17.31
N HIS A 155 34.17 12.80 -18.43
CA HIS A 155 33.18 13.31 -19.38
C HIS A 155 31.77 13.29 -18.78
N PHE A 156 31.41 12.24 -18.04
CA PHE A 156 30.14 12.14 -17.32
C PHE A 156 29.99 13.28 -16.33
N GLY A 157 31.02 13.56 -15.52
CA GLY A 157 30.99 14.69 -14.59
C GLY A 157 30.79 16.04 -15.26
N GLN A 158 31.52 16.31 -16.35
CA GLN A 158 31.37 17.56 -17.10
C GLN A 158 29.99 17.71 -17.74
N LEU A 159 29.46 16.62 -18.29
CA LEU A 159 28.16 16.61 -18.96
C LEU A 159 27.00 16.68 -17.96
N SER A 160 27.14 16.01 -16.81
CA SER A 160 26.18 16.05 -15.70
C SER A 160 25.98 17.49 -15.21
N VAL A 161 27.07 18.21 -14.94
CA VAL A 161 27.02 19.62 -14.52
C VAL A 161 26.37 20.48 -15.60
N LYS A 162 26.77 20.31 -16.86
CA LYS A 162 26.22 21.10 -17.97
C LYS A 162 24.73 20.89 -18.18
N ILE A 163 24.27 19.63 -18.24
CA ILE A 163 22.85 19.31 -18.42
C ILE A 163 22.04 19.85 -17.24
N LEU A 164 22.54 19.70 -16.02
CA LEU A 164 21.88 20.24 -14.83
C LEU A 164 21.78 21.77 -14.88
N GLU A 165 22.84 22.48 -15.25
CA GLU A 165 22.81 23.94 -15.45
C GLU A 165 21.81 24.36 -16.53
N ASP A 166 21.73 23.62 -17.64
CA ASP A 166 20.79 23.89 -18.73
C ASP A 166 19.34 23.65 -18.26
N LYS A 167 19.08 22.58 -17.49
CA LYS A 167 17.77 22.30 -16.88
C LYS A 167 17.37 23.35 -15.84
N ILE A 168 18.29 23.84 -15.01
CA ILE A 168 18.01 24.92 -14.04
C ILE A 168 17.64 26.23 -14.75
N LYS A 169 18.31 26.56 -15.87
CA LYS A 169 17.91 27.71 -16.70
C LYS A 169 16.55 27.51 -17.37
N GLU A 170 16.24 26.28 -17.78
CA GLU A 170 14.93 25.93 -18.31
C GLU A 170 13.84 26.11 -17.25
N LEU A 171 14.07 25.72 -15.98
CA LEU A 171 13.15 26.02 -14.88
C LEU A 171 12.85 27.52 -14.79
N SER A 172 13.88 28.38 -14.82
CA SER A 172 13.69 29.84 -14.82
C SER A 172 12.85 30.34 -16.01
N THR A 173 13.00 29.70 -17.16
CA THR A 173 12.21 30.00 -18.37
C THR A 173 10.75 29.54 -18.23
N LEU A 174 10.52 28.36 -17.64
CA LEU A 174 9.18 27.84 -17.38
C LEU A 174 8.44 28.67 -16.33
N ILE A 175 9.14 29.12 -15.29
CA ILE A 175 8.62 30.04 -14.27
C ILE A 175 8.17 31.35 -14.92
N SER A 176 9.04 31.99 -15.71
CA SER A 176 8.72 33.29 -16.34
C SER A 176 7.64 33.20 -17.42
N SER A 177 7.45 32.03 -18.03
CA SER A 177 6.39 31.78 -19.02
C SER A 177 5.09 31.21 -18.41
N GLY A 178 5.04 30.97 -17.10
CA GLY A 178 3.85 30.47 -16.40
C GLY A 178 3.47 29.03 -16.78
N ARG A 179 4.40 28.23 -17.29
CA ARG A 179 4.16 26.83 -17.69
C ARG A 179 4.32 25.89 -16.49
N GLU A 180 3.40 26.02 -15.53
CA GLU A 180 3.49 25.37 -14.21
C GLU A 180 3.57 23.84 -14.27
N ALA A 181 2.79 23.19 -15.16
CA ALA A 181 2.81 21.72 -15.27
C ALA A 181 4.19 21.20 -15.73
N GLU A 182 4.73 21.78 -16.80
CA GLU A 182 6.06 21.43 -17.31
C GLU A 182 7.17 21.78 -16.33
N PHE A 183 7.00 22.86 -15.56
CA PHE A 183 7.91 23.22 -14.49
C PHE A 183 7.96 22.13 -13.40
N LEU A 184 6.81 21.65 -12.93
CA LEU A 184 6.76 20.59 -11.92
C LEU A 184 7.32 19.26 -12.46
N ASP A 185 7.00 18.90 -13.71
CA ASP A 185 7.55 17.70 -14.35
C ASP A 185 9.08 17.77 -14.44
N LEU A 186 9.64 18.93 -14.82
CA LEU A 186 11.09 19.13 -14.88
C LEU A 186 11.74 19.12 -13.50
N MET A 187 11.09 19.67 -12.47
CA MET A 187 11.56 19.58 -11.08
C MET A 187 11.70 18.12 -10.63
N VAL A 188 10.68 17.29 -10.89
CA VAL A 188 10.71 15.86 -10.57
C VAL A 188 11.81 15.14 -11.36
N ASP A 189 11.96 15.42 -12.67
CA ASP A 189 13.02 14.82 -13.48
C ASP A 189 14.43 15.16 -12.98
N ILE A 190 14.64 16.40 -12.49
CA ILE A 190 15.90 16.79 -11.86
C ILE A 190 16.11 16.04 -10.53
N GLU A 191 15.08 15.91 -9.68
CA GLU A 191 15.18 15.25 -8.38
C GLU A 191 15.38 13.73 -8.50
N ASP A 192 14.75 13.09 -9.48
CA ASP A 192 14.85 11.64 -9.74
C ASP A 192 16.14 11.25 -10.47
N THR A 193 16.91 12.22 -10.99
CA THR A 193 18.16 11.95 -11.69
C THR A 193 19.36 11.93 -10.74
N ASP A 194 20.13 10.84 -10.78
CA ASP A 194 21.42 10.73 -10.05
C ASP A 194 22.51 11.65 -10.62
N TRP A 195 22.46 12.94 -10.29
CA TRP A 195 23.48 13.90 -10.69
C TRP A 195 24.82 13.68 -9.96
N VAL A 196 25.93 14.02 -10.63
CA VAL A 196 27.27 14.00 -10.01
C VAL A 196 27.39 15.09 -8.94
N VAL A 197 26.66 16.18 -9.11
CA VAL A 197 26.60 17.31 -8.17
C VAL A 197 25.13 17.64 -7.94
N GLN A 198 24.77 17.86 -6.68
CA GLN A 198 23.41 18.24 -6.32
C GLN A 198 23.03 19.61 -6.91
N PRO A 199 21.76 19.82 -7.32
CA PRO A 199 21.25 21.12 -7.75
C PRO A 199 21.47 22.18 -6.65
N LYS A 200 21.97 23.36 -7.03
CA LYS A 200 22.30 24.44 -6.09
C LYS A 200 22.37 25.81 -6.79
N GLY A 201 22.32 26.87 -5.99
CA GLY A 201 22.43 28.26 -6.44
C GLY A 201 21.08 28.97 -6.52
N ASP A 202 21.12 30.29 -6.70
CA ASP A 202 19.96 31.18 -6.58
C ASP A 202 18.80 30.79 -7.50
N GLU A 203 19.08 30.32 -8.73
CA GLU A 203 18.05 29.88 -9.68
C GLU A 203 17.31 28.63 -9.18
N TRP A 204 18.02 27.70 -8.54
CA TRP A 204 17.43 26.49 -7.94
C TRP A 204 16.66 26.82 -6.66
N GLU A 205 17.19 27.68 -5.80
CA GLU A 205 16.48 28.15 -4.60
C GLU A 205 15.19 28.90 -4.97
N ASN A 206 15.23 29.72 -6.02
CA ASN A 206 14.04 30.36 -6.56
C ASN A 206 13.04 29.34 -7.12
N ALA A 207 13.50 28.30 -7.84
CA ALA A 207 12.63 27.23 -8.30
C ALA A 207 11.94 26.49 -7.15
N LEU A 208 12.66 26.18 -6.07
CA LEU A 208 12.09 25.57 -4.87
C LEU A 208 11.00 26.48 -4.23
N ALA A 209 11.27 27.78 -4.11
CA ALA A 209 10.29 28.73 -3.57
C ALA A 209 9.05 28.86 -4.46
N VAL A 210 9.22 28.83 -5.79
CA VAL A 210 8.09 28.84 -6.73
C VAL A 210 7.29 27.54 -6.63
N ARG A 211 7.96 26.39 -6.53
CA ARG A 211 7.31 25.08 -6.32
C ARG A 211 6.46 25.09 -5.06
N GLU A 212 7.00 25.55 -3.94
CA GLU A 212 6.25 25.66 -2.68
C GLU A 212 5.00 26.54 -2.86
N GLY A 213 5.13 27.67 -3.56
CA GLY A 213 4.00 28.54 -3.88
C GLY A 213 2.95 27.89 -4.81
N VAL A 214 3.37 27.09 -5.78
CA VAL A 214 2.48 26.32 -6.67
C VAL A 214 1.76 25.23 -5.89
N GLU A 215 2.50 24.40 -5.13
CA GLU A 215 1.95 23.31 -4.32
C GLU A 215 0.95 23.85 -3.29
N ARG A 216 1.29 24.95 -2.62
CA ARG A 216 0.38 25.62 -1.68
C ARG A 216 -0.91 26.12 -2.33
N ARG A 217 -0.84 26.71 -3.54
CA ARG A 217 -2.04 27.11 -4.29
C ARG A 217 -2.88 25.91 -4.71
N ASN A 218 -2.24 24.83 -5.17
CA ASN A 218 -2.91 23.59 -5.55
C ASN A 218 -3.59 22.93 -4.35
N ALA A 219 -2.91 22.92 -3.19
CA ALA A 219 -3.47 22.43 -1.93
C ALA A 219 -4.70 23.24 -1.54
N LYS A 220 -4.64 24.58 -1.61
CA LYS A 220 -5.80 25.43 -1.35
C LYS A 220 -6.99 25.11 -2.26
N ALA A 221 -6.76 25.01 -3.58
CA ALA A 221 -7.80 24.65 -4.53
C ALA A 221 -8.35 23.24 -4.26
N ARG A 222 -7.51 22.30 -3.81
CA ARG A 222 -7.94 20.95 -3.41
C ARG A 222 -8.79 20.98 -2.14
N LEU A 223 -8.44 21.77 -1.13
CA LEU A 223 -9.26 21.94 0.08
C LEU A 223 -10.69 22.42 -0.28
N GLU A 224 -10.81 23.40 -1.17
CA GLU A 224 -12.11 23.88 -1.66
C GLU A 224 -12.91 22.78 -2.38
N GLN A 225 -12.25 21.98 -3.22
CA GLN A 225 -12.88 20.83 -3.88
C GLN A 225 -13.32 19.76 -2.90
N ILE A 226 -12.48 19.45 -1.89
CA ILE A 226 -12.79 18.47 -0.85
C ILE A 226 -14.08 18.85 -0.12
N LEU A 227 -14.31 20.13 0.20
CA LEU A 227 -15.56 20.56 0.84
C LEU A 227 -16.79 20.27 -0.01
N VAL A 228 -16.69 20.49 -1.33
CA VAL A 228 -17.76 20.16 -2.28
C VAL A 228 -17.99 18.65 -2.36
N GLU A 229 -16.92 17.86 -2.39
CA GLU A 229 -16.98 16.40 -2.42
C GLU A 229 -17.58 15.83 -1.12
N ILE A 230 -17.18 16.33 0.05
CA ILE A 230 -17.75 15.93 1.35
C ILE A 230 -19.24 16.25 1.40
N ALA A 231 -19.68 17.43 0.91
CA ALA A 231 -21.10 17.76 0.83
C ALA A 231 -21.89 16.76 -0.04
N SER A 232 -21.27 16.26 -1.11
CA SER A 232 -21.88 15.22 -1.96
C SER A 232 -21.99 13.87 -1.23
N PHE A 233 -20.98 13.48 -0.47
CA PHE A 233 -21.02 12.27 0.37
C PHE A 233 -22.05 12.39 1.48
N ARG A 234 -22.20 13.57 2.08
CA ARG A 234 -23.25 13.84 3.05
C ARG A 234 -24.64 13.63 2.45
N ALA A 235 -24.88 14.13 1.24
CA ALA A 235 -26.15 13.95 0.54
C ALA A 235 -26.42 12.48 0.15
N ALA A 236 -25.37 11.69 -0.07
CA ALA A 236 -25.44 10.27 -0.39
C ALA A 236 -25.45 9.36 0.86
N ASP A 237 -25.37 9.92 2.06
CA ASP A 237 -25.23 9.20 3.35
C ASP A 237 -24.00 8.26 3.40
N ASP A 238 -22.94 8.60 2.65
CA ASP A 238 -21.69 7.84 2.59
C ASP A 238 -20.63 8.44 3.52
N TRP A 239 -20.76 8.11 4.80
CA TRP A 239 -19.83 8.57 5.84
C TRP A 239 -18.40 8.06 5.65
N LYS A 240 -18.20 6.92 4.96
CA LYS A 240 -16.86 6.35 4.71
C LYS A 240 -16.10 7.16 3.68
N GLY A 241 -16.77 7.57 2.60
CA GLY A 241 -16.23 8.51 1.61
C GLY A 241 -15.86 9.85 2.26
N SER A 242 -16.75 10.36 3.13
CA SER A 242 -16.51 11.59 3.90
C SER A 242 -15.25 11.51 4.78
N LEU A 243 -15.08 10.46 5.58
CA LEU A 243 -13.91 10.31 6.48
C LEU A 243 -12.57 10.30 5.74
N ALA A 244 -12.50 9.67 4.57
CA ALA A 244 -11.28 9.64 3.77
C ALA A 244 -10.86 11.05 3.35
N LEU A 245 -11.84 11.85 2.94
CA LEU A 245 -11.65 13.23 2.51
C LEU A 245 -11.38 14.19 3.68
N ILE A 246 -11.96 13.95 4.86
CA ILE A 246 -11.66 14.71 6.07
C ILE A 246 -10.19 14.56 6.46
N GLY A 247 -9.66 13.33 6.38
CA GLY A 247 -8.24 13.08 6.62
C GLY A 247 -7.32 13.77 5.60
N GLU A 248 -7.69 13.74 4.32
CA GLU A 248 -6.99 14.46 3.25
C GLU A 248 -6.98 15.98 3.50
N PHE A 249 -8.14 16.54 3.87
CA PHE A 249 -8.30 17.96 4.20
C PHE A 249 -7.34 18.38 5.31
N PHE A 250 -7.35 17.65 6.43
CA PHE A 250 -6.50 17.95 7.58
C PHE A 250 -5.01 17.90 7.22
N ASN A 251 -4.58 16.86 6.52
CA ASN A 251 -3.18 16.70 6.13
C ASN A 251 -2.72 17.84 5.22
N LEU A 252 -3.50 18.18 4.19
CA LEU A 252 -3.16 19.28 3.26
C LEU A 252 -3.15 20.64 3.96
N ALA A 253 -4.10 20.89 4.87
CA ALA A 253 -4.16 22.13 5.62
C ALA A 253 -2.95 22.29 6.56
N GLN A 254 -2.52 21.20 7.21
CA GLN A 254 -1.36 21.19 8.09
C GLN A 254 -0.04 21.28 7.31
N GLU A 255 0.14 20.46 6.29
CA GLU A 255 1.37 20.36 5.48
C GLU A 255 1.74 21.70 4.85
N HIS A 256 0.74 22.43 4.34
CA HIS A 256 0.95 23.73 3.68
C HIS A 256 0.65 24.94 4.57
N THR A 257 0.46 24.73 5.89
CA THR A 257 0.18 25.80 6.88
C THR A 257 -1.01 26.70 6.47
N LEU A 258 -2.09 26.09 5.99
CA LEU A 258 -3.29 26.77 5.49
C LEU A 258 -4.39 26.93 6.54
N GLU A 259 -4.23 26.36 7.75
CA GLU A 259 -5.25 26.37 8.82
C GLU A 259 -5.80 27.77 9.15
N GLY A 260 -4.96 28.81 9.11
CA GLY A 260 -5.35 30.19 9.39
C GLY A 260 -5.89 30.98 8.20
N GLU A 261 -5.88 30.40 7.00
CA GLU A 261 -6.28 31.07 5.74
C GLU A 261 -7.62 30.58 5.20
N LEU A 262 -8.18 29.54 5.82
CA LEU A 262 -9.51 29.02 5.50
C LEU A 262 -10.59 29.98 6.00
N ALA A 263 -11.66 30.12 5.21
CA ALA A 263 -12.79 30.93 5.64
C ALA A 263 -13.48 30.29 6.85
N ALA A 264 -14.00 31.11 7.76
CA ALA A 264 -14.70 30.61 8.94
C ALA A 264 -15.89 29.70 8.58
N ASP A 265 -16.59 30.02 7.49
CA ASP A 265 -17.71 29.22 6.99
C ASP A 265 -17.25 27.84 6.50
N ASP A 266 -16.12 27.76 5.80
CA ASP A 266 -15.53 26.50 5.33
C ASP A 266 -15.11 25.60 6.49
N ILE A 267 -14.52 26.19 7.54
CA ILE A 267 -14.14 25.48 8.77
C ILE A 267 -15.39 24.94 9.49
N ASN A 268 -16.47 25.72 9.55
CA ASN A 268 -17.71 25.30 10.18
C ASN A 268 -18.34 24.12 9.43
N VAL A 269 -18.41 24.20 8.10
CA VAL A 269 -18.93 23.11 7.24
C VAL A 269 -18.08 21.85 7.37
N TYR A 270 -16.76 21.99 7.36
CA TYR A 270 -15.83 20.89 7.60
C TYR A 270 -16.08 20.21 8.95
N ASN A 271 -16.19 20.99 10.03
CA ASN A 271 -16.41 20.45 11.37
C ASN A 271 -17.77 19.74 11.48
N GLU A 272 -18.83 20.29 10.90
CA GLU A 272 -20.16 19.65 10.87
C GLU A 272 -20.11 18.29 10.18
N TYR A 273 -19.49 18.21 9.00
CA TYR A 273 -19.38 16.95 8.28
C TYR A 273 -18.43 15.96 8.93
N LYS A 274 -17.40 16.46 9.61
CA LYS A 274 -16.51 15.64 10.43
C LYS A 274 -17.24 15.00 11.59
N GLU A 275 -17.93 15.80 12.42
CA GLU A 275 -18.69 15.30 13.56
C GLU A 275 -19.71 14.26 13.11
N TRP A 276 -20.48 14.55 12.06
CA TRP A 276 -21.43 13.59 11.49
C TRP A 276 -20.77 12.26 11.07
N ALA A 277 -19.66 12.32 10.35
CA ALA A 277 -19.00 11.13 9.84
C ALA A 277 -18.32 10.31 10.96
N GLU A 278 -17.79 10.98 11.98
CA GLU A 278 -17.21 10.35 13.18
C GLU A 278 -18.30 9.66 14.02
N GLU A 279 -19.45 10.30 14.23
CA GLU A 279 -20.59 9.71 14.94
C GLU A 279 -21.06 8.41 14.27
N LEU A 280 -21.27 8.43 12.95
CA LEU A 280 -21.69 7.23 12.21
C LEU A 280 -20.61 6.14 12.21
N ALA A 281 -19.34 6.51 12.21
CA ALA A 281 -18.24 5.56 12.29
C ALA A 281 -18.19 4.86 13.65
N ASP A 282 -18.39 5.62 14.73
CA ASP A 282 -18.48 5.07 16.09
C ASP A 282 -19.71 4.18 16.24
N GLU A 283 -20.85 4.57 15.69
CA GLU A 283 -22.06 3.74 15.68
C GLU A 283 -21.85 2.41 14.95
N ALA A 284 -21.24 2.45 13.77
CA ALA A 284 -20.92 1.28 12.96
C ALA A 284 -19.87 0.38 13.63
N LYS A 285 -18.89 0.98 14.32
CA LYS A 285 -17.90 0.24 15.11
C LYS A 285 -18.58 -0.51 16.26
N LEU A 286 -19.44 0.17 17.02
CA LEU A 286 -20.21 -0.44 18.11
C LEU A 286 -21.14 -1.56 17.59
N GLU A 287 -21.76 -1.37 16.43
CA GLU A 287 -22.59 -2.40 15.80
C GLU A 287 -21.77 -3.63 15.41
N LYS A 288 -20.61 -3.44 14.77
CA LYS A 288 -19.69 -4.54 14.42
C LYS A 288 -19.17 -5.29 15.65
N GLU A 289 -18.86 -4.56 16.73
CA GLU A 289 -18.46 -5.16 18.01
C GLU A 289 -19.59 -6.02 18.60
N LEU A 290 -20.84 -5.52 18.55
CA LEU A 290 -22.02 -6.26 18.98
C LEU A 290 -22.23 -7.52 18.13
N GLU A 291 -22.18 -7.41 16.80
CA GLU A 291 -22.30 -8.55 15.88
C GLU A 291 -21.24 -9.62 16.14
N GLY A 292 -20.00 -9.20 16.40
CA GLY A 292 -18.91 -10.10 16.78
C GLY A 292 -19.18 -10.80 18.11
N MET A 293 -19.71 -10.09 19.12
CA MET A 293 -20.12 -10.70 20.39
C MET A 293 -21.27 -11.70 20.22
N VAL A 294 -22.29 -11.34 19.43
CA VAL A 294 -23.44 -12.21 19.14
C VAL A 294 -23.01 -13.47 18.40
N THR A 295 -22.10 -13.36 17.44
CA THR A 295 -21.56 -14.50 16.69
C THR A 295 -20.79 -15.44 17.61
N ARG A 296 -19.91 -14.90 18.46
CA ARG A 296 -19.20 -15.70 19.48
C ARG A 296 -20.15 -16.42 20.43
N PHE A 297 -21.19 -15.71 20.88
CA PHE A 297 -22.22 -16.29 21.74
C PHE A 297 -22.99 -17.44 21.05
N LYS A 298 -23.45 -17.24 19.81
CA LYS A 298 -24.16 -18.28 19.04
C LYS A 298 -23.30 -19.51 18.79
N ASN A 299 -22.03 -19.32 18.41
CA ASN A 299 -21.09 -20.42 18.23
C ASN A 299 -20.90 -21.19 19.53
N ARG A 300 -20.75 -20.48 20.66
CA ARG A 300 -20.61 -21.12 21.96
C ARG A 300 -21.87 -21.89 22.37
N LEU A 301 -23.06 -21.37 22.13
CA LEU A 301 -24.30 -22.11 22.35
C LEU A 301 -24.36 -23.40 21.52
N ALA A 302 -23.92 -23.36 20.27
CA ALA A 302 -23.87 -24.55 19.41
C ALA A 302 -22.92 -25.61 19.97
N GLU A 303 -21.72 -25.21 20.42
CA GLU A 303 -20.76 -26.11 21.09
C GLU A 303 -21.36 -26.72 22.36
N MET A 304 -22.02 -25.91 23.19
CA MET A 304 -22.69 -26.38 24.39
C MET A 304 -23.77 -27.42 24.07
N HIS A 305 -24.60 -27.18 23.05
CA HIS A 305 -25.62 -28.14 22.61
C HIS A 305 -25.01 -29.43 22.05
N GLN A 306 -23.94 -29.33 21.26
CA GLN A 306 -23.24 -30.50 20.71
C GLN A 306 -22.63 -31.37 21.81
N GLY A 307 -21.95 -30.74 22.79
CA GLY A 307 -21.43 -31.46 23.94
C GLY A 307 -22.53 -32.10 24.79
N GLU A 308 -23.73 -31.49 24.85
CA GLU A 308 -24.87 -32.10 25.57
C GLU A 308 -25.38 -33.34 24.84
N ALA A 309 -25.44 -33.29 23.50
CA ALA A 309 -25.86 -34.41 22.66
C ALA A 309 -24.88 -35.60 22.73
N GLN A 310 -23.58 -35.33 22.86
CA GLN A 310 -22.55 -36.37 23.07
C GLN A 310 -22.65 -37.01 24.47
N GLY A 311 -23.27 -36.33 25.43
CA GLY A 311 -23.45 -36.81 26.80
C GLY A 311 -22.16 -36.78 27.62
N GLY A 312 -22.28 -37.02 28.94
CA GLY A 312 -21.11 -37.20 29.81
C GLY A 312 -20.43 -35.94 30.36
N LYS A 313 -21.01 -34.74 30.18
CA LYS A 313 -20.47 -33.51 30.77
C LYS A 313 -20.34 -33.58 32.30
N THR A 314 -19.17 -33.19 32.80
CA THR A 314 -18.86 -33.15 34.24
C THR A 314 -19.45 -31.91 34.91
N LEU A 315 -19.45 -31.90 36.25
CA LEU A 315 -19.88 -30.74 37.02
C LEU A 315 -19.01 -29.50 36.73
N GLU A 316 -17.71 -29.69 36.50
CA GLU A 316 -16.75 -28.63 36.21
C GLU A 316 -17.08 -27.92 34.89
N VAL A 317 -17.36 -28.69 33.83
CA VAL A 317 -17.76 -28.15 32.51
C VAL A 317 -19.00 -27.26 32.62
N TYR A 318 -20.03 -27.68 33.36
CA TYR A 318 -21.23 -26.84 33.55
C TYR A 318 -20.98 -25.59 34.41
N LEU A 319 -19.98 -25.60 35.30
CA LEU A 319 -19.60 -24.40 36.07
C LEU A 319 -18.82 -23.41 35.19
N GLU A 320 -17.96 -23.90 34.31
CA GLU A 320 -17.29 -23.09 33.29
C GLU A 320 -18.30 -22.45 32.34
N GLU A 321 -19.21 -23.24 31.77
CA GLU A 321 -20.30 -22.75 30.91
C GLU A 321 -21.16 -21.69 31.63
N GLN A 322 -21.44 -21.87 32.94
CA GLN A 322 -22.17 -20.87 33.72
C GLN A 322 -21.39 -19.55 33.85
N ASN A 323 -20.07 -19.61 34.06
CA ASN A 323 -19.23 -18.42 34.16
C ASN A 323 -19.10 -17.69 32.82
N GLU A 324 -18.98 -18.44 31.72
CA GLU A 324 -18.96 -17.89 30.36
C GLU A 324 -20.28 -17.19 30.00
N LEU A 325 -21.43 -17.81 30.29
CA LEU A 325 -22.73 -17.17 30.05
C LEU A 325 -22.91 -15.88 30.87
N ARG A 326 -22.40 -15.85 32.11
CA ARG A 326 -22.37 -14.62 32.92
C ARG A 326 -21.47 -13.55 32.31
N LYS A 327 -20.32 -13.95 31.75
CA LYS A 327 -19.42 -13.03 31.05
C LYS A 327 -20.10 -12.45 29.81
N PHE A 328 -20.72 -13.28 28.97
CA PHE A 328 -21.51 -12.78 27.83
C PHE A 328 -22.61 -11.81 28.26
N ARG A 329 -23.32 -12.09 29.36
CA ARG A 329 -24.31 -11.15 29.91
C ARG A 329 -23.70 -9.80 30.28
N GLN A 330 -22.54 -9.81 30.94
CA GLN A 330 -21.84 -8.58 31.32
C GLN A 330 -21.37 -7.83 30.07
N ASP A 331 -20.70 -8.52 29.15
CA ASP A 331 -20.20 -7.96 27.89
C ASP A 331 -21.35 -7.30 27.10
N PHE A 332 -22.52 -7.93 27.05
CA PHE A 332 -23.71 -7.37 26.40
C PHE A 332 -24.32 -6.15 27.13
N GLN A 333 -24.20 -6.08 28.46
CA GLN A 333 -24.62 -4.90 29.22
C GLN A 333 -23.66 -3.72 29.02
N ASP A 334 -22.36 -4.00 28.93
CA ASP A 334 -21.31 -2.99 28.80
C ASP A 334 -21.36 -2.28 27.43
N VAL A 335 -21.81 -2.97 26.38
CA VAL A 335 -22.01 -2.37 25.04
C VAL A 335 -23.15 -1.35 25.00
N GLY A 336 -24.06 -1.35 25.99
CA GLY A 336 -25.09 -0.33 26.15
C GLY A 336 -26.17 -0.25 25.05
N LYS A 337 -26.04 -0.99 23.93
CA LYS A 337 -27.07 -1.10 22.89
C LYS A 337 -28.10 -2.18 23.25
N SER A 338 -29.37 -1.93 22.92
CA SER A 338 -30.45 -2.92 23.13
C SER A 338 -30.23 -4.14 22.23
N LEU A 339 -29.88 -5.27 22.85
CA LEU A 339 -29.86 -6.58 22.18
C LEU A 339 -31.23 -6.93 21.59
N SER A 340 -31.24 -7.73 20.52
CA SER A 340 -32.48 -8.29 20.02
C SER A 340 -33.14 -9.18 21.08
N ALA A 341 -34.47 -9.18 21.12
CA ALA A 341 -35.24 -9.99 22.07
C ALA A 341 -34.94 -11.49 21.95
N GLU A 342 -34.59 -11.95 20.74
CA GLU A 342 -34.19 -13.34 20.47
C GLU A 342 -32.89 -13.71 21.20
N ILE A 343 -31.84 -12.88 21.09
CA ILE A 343 -30.54 -13.16 21.72
C ILE A 343 -30.67 -13.13 23.25
N MET A 344 -31.46 -12.19 23.79
CA MET A 344 -31.76 -12.14 25.21
C MET A 344 -32.51 -13.38 25.69
N MET A 345 -33.47 -13.87 24.91
CA MET A 345 -34.21 -15.08 25.22
C MET A 345 -33.32 -16.33 25.17
N ASP A 346 -32.42 -16.43 24.20
CA ASP A 346 -31.48 -17.55 24.07
C ASP A 346 -30.48 -17.59 25.22
N LEU A 347 -29.96 -16.43 25.64
CA LEU A 347 -29.12 -16.31 26.83
C LEU A 347 -29.85 -16.77 28.10
N GLN A 348 -31.10 -16.34 28.28
CA GLN A 348 -31.92 -16.77 29.42
C GLN A 348 -32.18 -18.29 29.41
N LYS A 349 -32.49 -18.87 28.24
CA LYS A 349 -32.71 -20.31 28.09
C LYS A 349 -31.44 -21.10 28.41
N ALA A 350 -30.29 -20.67 27.89
CA ALA A 350 -29.02 -21.32 28.13
C ALA A 350 -28.64 -21.29 29.63
N GLU A 351 -28.78 -20.13 30.28
CA GLU A 351 -28.53 -20.01 31.72
C GLU A 351 -29.46 -20.89 32.55
N ALA A 352 -30.76 -20.92 32.22
CA ALA A 352 -31.73 -21.76 32.91
C ALA A 352 -31.40 -23.26 32.73
N HIS A 353 -31.00 -23.66 31.52
CA HIS A 353 -30.59 -25.03 31.22
C HIS A 353 -29.38 -25.46 32.07
N VAL A 354 -28.28 -24.69 32.02
CA VAL A 354 -27.06 -24.97 32.78
C VAL A 354 -27.35 -25.00 34.28
N LYS A 355 -28.11 -24.02 34.80
CA LYS A 355 -28.51 -23.97 36.22
C LYS A 355 -29.28 -25.22 36.64
N ASN A 356 -30.26 -25.65 35.85
CA ASN A 356 -31.04 -26.85 36.15
C ASN A 356 -30.17 -28.12 36.16
N ARG A 357 -29.18 -28.18 35.26
CA ARG A 357 -28.27 -29.32 35.15
C ARG A 357 -27.28 -29.39 36.32
N LEU A 358 -26.72 -28.25 36.73
CA LEU A 358 -25.89 -28.12 37.93
C LEU A 358 -26.63 -28.60 39.19
N VAL A 359 -27.90 -28.21 39.37
CA VAL A 359 -28.72 -28.65 40.51
C VAL A 359 -28.91 -30.17 40.51
N ARG A 360 -29.20 -30.77 39.34
CA ARG A 360 -29.38 -32.23 39.21
C ARG A 360 -28.09 -33.00 39.51
N LEU A 361 -26.95 -32.52 39.02
CA LEU A 361 -25.65 -33.15 39.27
C LEU A 361 -25.25 -33.06 40.74
N ARG A 362 -25.34 -31.87 41.36
CA ARG A 362 -25.10 -31.68 42.80
C ARG A 362 -26.01 -32.56 43.67
N GLY A 363 -27.28 -32.70 43.29
CA GLY A 363 -28.24 -33.56 43.98
C GLY A 363 -27.99 -35.06 43.80
N ARG A 364 -27.30 -35.47 42.73
CA ARG A 364 -26.82 -36.86 42.52
C ARG A 364 -25.58 -37.12 43.36
N THR A 365 -24.60 -36.21 43.35
CA THR A 365 -23.38 -36.30 44.16
C THR A 365 -23.70 -36.38 45.65
N LYS A 366 -24.64 -35.54 46.14
CA LYS A 366 -25.09 -35.57 47.54
C LYS A 366 -25.78 -36.88 47.93
N ARG A 367 -26.54 -37.49 47.01
CA ARG A 367 -27.21 -38.79 47.24
C ARG A 367 -26.23 -39.96 47.24
N ILE A 368 -25.23 -39.94 46.36
CA ILE A 368 -24.16 -40.95 46.33
C ILE A 368 -23.33 -40.87 47.61
N TRP A 369 -23.03 -39.66 48.09
CA TRP A 369 -22.30 -39.47 49.34
C TRP A 369 -23.09 -39.95 50.56
N MET A 370 -24.41 -39.72 50.63
CA MET A 370 -25.25 -40.26 51.71
C MET A 370 -25.54 -41.77 51.61
N ALA A 371 -25.23 -42.43 50.49
CA ALA A 371 -25.35 -43.87 50.34
C ALA A 371 -24.02 -44.61 50.55
N ALA A 372 -22.90 -43.89 50.55
CA ALA A 372 -21.54 -44.41 50.75
C ALA A 372 -20.99 -44.16 52.18
N VAL A 373 -21.72 -43.39 52.99
CA VAL A 373 -21.58 -43.25 54.45
C VAL A 373 -22.67 -44.10 55.09
#